data_AF-A0A848WFA6-F1
#
_entry.id   AF-A0A848WFA6-F1
#
_cell.length_a   1.000
_cell.length_b   1.000
_cell.length_c   1.000
_cell.angle_alpha   90.00
_cell.angle_beta   90.00
_cell.angle_gamma   90.00
#
_symmetry.space_group_name_H-M   'P 1'
#
loop_
_entity.id
_entity.type
_entity.pdbx_description
1 polymer ?
#
loop_
_entity_poly.entity_id
_entity_poly.type
_entity_poly.pdbx_seq_one_letter_code
_entity_poly.pdbx_strand_id
1 'polypeptide(L)'
;MNKIYFIAAAGLFAAGLAPEANAEEPQLAMRNGTLETMVRTDFDSTWDELVSELEGRDYEIGTLAKQDRTMQVLFQATIPSHFVDCGEISVSSKHSQFGDRNYKFLAANSVRYLVADERVDELVDVERRTNLNAIANISLTPVGQGTMVRVDAVYSMNFRTREFGRNIEPRKSDETLNFDSAVGASTLESVRQGATSKTVTVECRANGTFERNIVSVLGNAS
;
A
#
# COMPACT_ATOMS: atom_id res chain seq x y z
N MET A 1 12.02 -20.49 80.85
CA MET A 1 12.12 -19.24 80.07
C MET A 1 13.06 -19.51 78.90
N ASN A 2 12.52 -19.76 77.70
CA ASN A 2 12.68 -18.91 76.51
C ASN A 2 14.17 -18.61 76.19
N LYS A 3 14.81 -19.06 75.10
CA LYS A 3 14.38 -19.01 73.69
C LYS A 3 15.36 -19.78 72.76
N ILE A 4 14.77 -20.41 71.74
CA ILE A 4 15.09 -20.39 70.28
C ILE A 4 16.37 -21.10 69.77
N TYR A 5 16.14 -22.22 69.07
CA TYR A 5 17.04 -22.88 68.13
C TYR A 5 16.87 -22.29 66.73
N PHE A 6 17.95 -21.90 66.06
CA PHE A 6 17.97 -21.59 64.63
C PHE A 6 18.29 -22.87 63.85
N ILE A 7 17.31 -23.37 63.09
CA ILE A 7 17.52 -24.41 62.07
C ILE A 7 17.62 -23.69 60.72
N ALA A 8 18.79 -23.74 60.10
CA ALA A 8 19.00 -23.27 58.73
C ALA A 8 18.49 -24.34 57.76
N ALA A 9 17.39 -24.06 57.07
CA ALA A 9 16.87 -24.88 55.98
C ALA A 9 17.54 -24.45 54.66
N ALA A 10 18.36 -25.33 54.08
CA ALA A 10 18.91 -25.18 52.75
C ALA A 10 17.86 -25.62 51.71
N GLY A 11 17.17 -24.65 51.10
CA GLY A 11 16.28 -24.90 49.96
C GLY A 11 17.08 -24.92 48.66
N LEU A 12 17.17 -26.10 48.02
CA LEU A 12 17.59 -26.22 46.63
C LEU A 12 16.46 -25.68 45.73
N PHE A 13 16.67 -24.50 45.15
CA PHE A 13 15.88 -24.04 44.01
C PHE A 13 16.47 -24.65 42.73
N ALA A 14 15.81 -25.68 42.21
CA ALA A 14 16.00 -26.12 40.83
C ALA A 14 15.30 -25.11 39.91
N ALA A 15 16.05 -24.12 39.44
CA ALA A 15 15.60 -23.23 38.37
C ALA A 15 15.62 -24.01 37.05
N GLY A 16 14.45 -24.47 36.62
CA GLY A 16 14.23 -24.96 35.26
C GLY A 16 14.34 -23.80 34.29
N LEU A 17 15.43 -23.75 33.52
CA LEU A 17 15.54 -22.93 32.33
C LEU A 17 14.63 -23.55 31.27
N ALA A 18 13.43 -22.98 31.11
CA ALA A 18 12.67 -23.17 29.88
C ALA A 18 13.47 -22.52 28.74
N PRO A 19 13.73 -23.23 27.63
CA PRO A 19 14.31 -22.58 26.46
C PRO A 19 13.29 -21.57 25.94
N GLU A 20 13.67 -20.30 25.89
CA GLU A 20 12.97 -19.28 25.11
C GLU A 20 12.87 -19.79 23.68
N ALA A 21 11.66 -20.22 23.29
CA ALA A 21 11.34 -20.46 21.91
C ALA A 21 11.45 -19.11 21.20
N ASN A 22 12.58 -18.86 20.56
CA ASN A 22 12.69 -17.77 19.61
C ASN A 22 11.61 -17.99 18.55
N ALA A 23 10.54 -17.20 18.63
CA ALA A 23 9.56 -17.06 17.57
C ALA A 23 10.32 -16.46 16.38
N GLU A 24 10.83 -17.34 15.53
CA GLU A 24 11.44 -16.98 14.26
C GLU A 24 10.36 -16.27 13.44
N GLU A 25 10.57 -14.98 13.21
CA GLU A 25 9.70 -14.13 12.44
C GLU A 25 9.50 -14.73 11.03
N PRO A 26 8.29 -14.68 10.45
CA PRO A 26 8.05 -15.23 9.12
C PRO A 26 9.03 -14.63 8.10
N GLN A 27 9.77 -15.48 7.39
CA GLN A 27 10.69 -15.02 6.35
C GLN A 27 9.88 -14.53 5.14
N LEU A 28 9.61 -13.23 5.08
CA LEU A 28 8.94 -12.58 3.95
C LEU A 28 9.88 -12.51 2.75
N ALA A 29 9.51 -13.14 1.64
CA ALA A 29 10.25 -13.03 0.38
C ALA A 29 9.33 -12.55 -0.76
N MET A 30 9.70 -11.45 -1.41
CA MET A 30 9.10 -11.04 -2.68
C MET A 30 9.82 -11.75 -3.82
N ARG A 31 9.11 -12.58 -4.59
CA ARG A 31 9.63 -13.24 -5.79
C ARG A 31 8.73 -12.88 -6.97
N ASN A 32 9.28 -12.16 -7.96
CA ASN A 32 8.56 -11.77 -9.17
C ASN A 32 7.20 -11.10 -8.87
N GLY A 33 7.15 -10.18 -7.90
CA GLY A 33 5.91 -9.50 -7.50
C GLY A 33 4.98 -10.29 -6.61
N THR A 34 5.19 -11.60 -6.46
CA THR A 34 4.46 -12.42 -5.48
C THR A 34 5.12 -12.31 -4.12
N LEU A 35 4.34 -12.02 -3.08
CA LEU A 35 4.80 -12.15 -1.71
C LEU A 35 4.55 -13.59 -1.24
N GLU A 36 5.60 -14.29 -0.84
CA GLU A 36 5.49 -15.63 -0.24
C GLU A 36 5.93 -15.58 1.23
N THR A 37 5.17 -16.23 2.11
CA THR A 37 5.53 -16.39 3.52
C THR A 37 5.08 -17.74 4.07
N MET A 38 5.87 -18.30 4.96
CA MET A 38 5.54 -19.54 5.66
C MET A 38 5.01 -19.21 7.06
N VAL A 39 3.79 -19.65 7.36
CA VAL A 39 3.16 -19.50 8.67
C VAL A 39 3.20 -20.83 9.41
N ARG A 40 3.39 -20.79 10.73
CA ARG A 40 3.57 -21.98 11.58
C ARG A 40 2.25 -22.62 12.04
N THR A 41 1.13 -22.13 11.54
CA THR A 41 -0.22 -22.63 11.83
C THR A 41 -0.70 -23.54 10.70
N ASP A 42 -1.58 -24.48 11.05
CA ASP A 42 -2.24 -25.32 10.06
C ASP A 42 -3.14 -24.48 9.13
N PHE A 43 -3.59 -25.12 8.05
CA PHE A 43 -4.35 -24.45 7.01
C PHE A 43 -5.67 -23.86 7.52
N ASP A 44 -6.41 -24.59 8.34
CA ASP A 44 -7.73 -24.15 8.79
C ASP A 44 -7.60 -22.95 9.73
N SER A 45 -6.64 -23.01 10.67
CA SER A 45 -6.33 -21.90 11.57
C SER A 45 -5.88 -20.65 10.80
N THR A 46 -4.97 -20.81 9.83
CA THR A 46 -4.48 -19.69 9.00
C THR A 46 -5.59 -19.07 8.14
N TRP A 47 -6.45 -19.92 7.58
CA TRP A 47 -7.59 -19.49 6.78
C TRP A 47 -8.57 -18.66 7.60
N ASP A 48 -8.97 -19.19 8.75
CA ASP A 48 -9.99 -18.57 9.60
C ASP A 48 -9.47 -17.24 10.18
N GLU A 49 -8.18 -17.16 10.52
CA GLU A 49 -7.52 -15.91 10.93
C GLU A 49 -7.49 -14.86 9.81
N LEU A 50 -7.09 -15.25 8.59
CA LEU A 50 -7.13 -14.35 7.43
C LEU A 50 -8.53 -13.80 7.19
N VAL A 51 -9.56 -14.66 7.18
CA VAL A 51 -10.95 -14.21 6.99
C VAL A 51 -11.32 -13.20 8.06
N SER A 52 -11.10 -13.54 9.33
CA SER A 52 -11.47 -12.68 10.47
C SER A 52 -10.77 -11.33 10.44
N GLU A 53 -9.47 -11.29 10.17
CA GLU A 53 -8.69 -10.05 10.19
C GLU A 53 -8.91 -9.19 8.95
N LEU A 54 -9.19 -9.80 7.80
CA LEU A 54 -9.46 -9.05 6.57
C LEU A 54 -10.87 -8.46 6.55
N GLU A 55 -11.89 -9.15 7.11
CA GLU A 55 -13.24 -8.58 7.27
C GLU A 55 -13.26 -7.36 8.21
N GLY A 56 -12.31 -7.26 9.14
CA GLY A 56 -12.24 -6.19 10.15
C GLY A 56 -11.50 -4.91 9.72
N ARG A 57 -11.00 -4.83 8.48
CA ARG A 57 -10.10 -3.75 8.02
C ARG A 57 -10.64 -3.02 6.79
N ASP A 58 -9.82 -2.18 6.16
CA ASP A 58 -10.13 -1.43 4.91
C ASP A 58 -10.18 -2.32 3.65
N TYR A 59 -10.55 -3.60 3.80
CA TYR A 59 -10.59 -4.59 2.74
C TYR A 59 -12.02 -5.05 2.51
N GLU A 60 -12.36 -5.28 1.24
CA GLU A 60 -13.60 -5.98 0.87
C GLU A 60 -13.23 -7.39 0.44
N ILE A 61 -13.74 -8.40 1.15
CA ILE A 61 -13.57 -9.79 0.72
C ILE A 61 -14.46 -10.04 -0.49
N GLY A 62 -13.84 -10.43 -1.60
CA GLY A 62 -14.52 -10.84 -2.81
C GLY A 62 -14.91 -12.31 -2.76
N THR A 63 -14.16 -13.14 -3.47
CA THR A 63 -14.43 -14.59 -3.54
C THR A 63 -13.64 -15.36 -2.48
N LEU A 64 -14.34 -16.25 -1.76
CA LEU A 64 -13.74 -17.23 -0.84
C LEU A 64 -13.99 -18.65 -1.36
N ALA A 65 -12.92 -19.38 -1.67
CA ALA A 65 -12.98 -20.77 -2.09
C ALA A 65 -12.06 -21.63 -1.22
N LYS A 66 -12.52 -21.98 0.00
CA LYS A 66 -11.71 -22.77 0.97
C LYS A 66 -11.27 -24.11 0.39
N GLN A 67 -12.12 -24.75 -0.43
CA GLN A 67 -11.79 -25.99 -1.12
C GLN A 67 -10.63 -25.83 -2.12
N ASP A 68 -10.61 -24.71 -2.83
CA ASP A 68 -9.56 -24.34 -3.78
C ASP A 68 -8.36 -23.66 -3.09
N ARG A 69 -8.48 -23.39 -1.79
CA ARG A 69 -7.47 -22.74 -0.94
C ARG A 69 -7.10 -21.34 -1.43
N THR A 70 -8.07 -20.65 -2.02
CA THR A 70 -7.88 -19.31 -2.58
C THR A 70 -8.89 -18.31 -2.03
N MET A 71 -8.41 -17.09 -1.82
CA MET A 71 -9.19 -15.95 -1.37
C MET A 71 -8.86 -14.75 -2.27
N GLN A 72 -9.87 -13.97 -2.60
CA GLN A 72 -9.70 -12.70 -3.29
C GLN A 72 -10.11 -11.54 -2.39
N VAL A 73 -9.27 -10.51 -2.36
CA VAL A 73 -9.48 -9.31 -1.56
C VAL A 73 -9.39 -8.09 -2.46
N LEU A 74 -10.33 -7.16 -2.29
CA LEU A 74 -10.33 -5.87 -2.93
C LEU A 74 -9.90 -4.80 -1.93
N PHE A 75 -9.14 -3.83 -2.43
CA PHE A 75 -8.62 -2.73 -1.64
C PHE A 75 -8.74 -1.42 -2.42
N GLN A 76 -9.07 -0.34 -1.72
CA GLN A 76 -9.12 1.00 -2.28
C GLN A 76 -8.34 1.98 -1.39
N ALA A 77 -7.45 2.78 -2.00
CA ALA A 77 -6.73 3.84 -1.31
C ALA A 77 -7.00 5.21 -1.94
N THR A 78 -7.28 6.18 -1.08
CA THR A 78 -7.36 7.62 -1.43
C THR A 78 -6.01 8.32 -1.36
N ILE A 79 -5.00 7.69 -0.73
CA ILE A 79 -3.60 8.14 -0.71
C ILE A 79 -2.71 7.04 -1.33
N PRO A 80 -2.68 6.91 -2.67
CA PRO A 80 -1.96 5.83 -3.36
C PRO A 80 -0.46 5.77 -3.08
N SER A 81 0.19 6.89 -2.74
CA SER A 81 1.64 6.95 -2.52
C SER A 81 2.15 6.04 -1.40
N HIS A 82 1.29 5.57 -0.51
CA HIS A 82 1.66 4.58 0.51
C HIS A 82 1.90 3.18 -0.08
N PHE A 83 1.33 2.88 -1.25
CA PHE A 83 1.32 1.55 -1.86
C PHE A 83 2.04 1.49 -3.21
N VAL A 84 2.11 2.64 -3.91
CA VAL A 84 2.65 2.73 -5.26
C VAL A 84 3.58 3.94 -5.34
N ASP A 85 4.78 3.72 -5.88
CA ASP A 85 5.69 4.79 -6.25
C ASP A 85 5.45 5.16 -7.72
N CYS A 86 5.02 6.41 -7.96
CA CYS A 86 4.84 6.97 -9.30
C CYS A 86 5.83 8.12 -9.60
N GLY A 87 6.84 8.32 -8.76
CA GLY A 87 7.75 9.45 -8.83
C GLY A 87 7.10 10.79 -8.49
N GLU A 88 7.70 11.87 -9.01
CA GLU A 88 7.31 13.26 -8.72
C GLU A 88 7.01 14.04 -10.00
N ILE A 89 6.04 14.94 -9.92
CA ILE A 89 5.73 15.91 -10.98
C ILE A 89 6.13 17.30 -10.49
N SER A 90 6.74 18.06 -11.39
CA SER A 90 7.08 19.47 -11.17
C SER A 90 6.30 20.37 -12.12
N VAL A 91 5.73 21.43 -11.56
CA VAL A 91 4.97 22.45 -12.29
C VAL A 91 5.61 23.80 -12.07
N SER A 92 5.79 24.55 -13.14
CA SER A 92 6.27 25.93 -13.14
C SER A 92 5.35 26.76 -14.04
N SER A 93 4.91 27.91 -13.55
CA SER A 93 4.25 28.93 -14.36
C SER A 93 4.85 30.29 -14.06
N LYS A 94 5.01 31.11 -15.10
CA LYS A 94 5.51 32.48 -14.99
C LYS A 94 4.42 33.44 -15.45
N HIS A 95 4.33 34.60 -14.78
CA HIS A 95 3.38 35.63 -15.14
C HIS A 95 3.83 36.98 -14.61
N SER A 96 3.70 38.03 -15.42
CA SER A 96 4.12 39.40 -15.06
C SER A 96 3.35 39.95 -13.85
N GLN A 97 2.02 39.78 -13.85
CA GLN A 97 1.14 40.24 -12.77
C GLN A 97 1.00 39.27 -11.59
N PHE A 98 0.84 37.96 -11.85
CA PHE A 98 0.61 36.97 -10.79
C PHE A 98 1.89 36.33 -10.22
N GLY A 99 3.06 36.70 -10.74
CA GLY A 99 4.36 36.19 -10.34
C GLY A 99 4.65 34.76 -10.81
N ASP A 100 5.84 34.29 -10.44
CA ASP A 100 6.29 32.92 -10.70
C ASP A 100 5.73 31.95 -9.64
N ARG A 101 5.27 30.78 -10.09
CA ARG A 101 4.73 29.73 -9.22
C ARG A 101 5.38 28.41 -9.57
N ASN A 102 5.86 27.72 -8.55
CA ASN A 102 6.50 26.40 -8.68
C ASN A 102 5.87 25.43 -7.69
N TYR A 103 5.50 24.24 -8.16
CA TYR A 103 4.96 23.16 -7.34
C TYR A 103 5.74 21.88 -7.63
N LYS A 104 5.88 21.06 -6.59
CA LYS A 104 6.45 19.71 -6.67
C LYS A 104 5.59 18.80 -5.82
N PHE A 105 5.14 17.68 -6.37
CA PHE A 105 4.29 16.73 -5.66
C PHE A 105 4.51 15.31 -6.18
N LEU A 106 4.20 14.32 -5.32
CA LEU A 106 4.19 12.92 -5.71
C LEU A 106 3.10 12.69 -6.76
N ALA A 107 3.45 12.06 -7.88
CA ALA A 107 2.49 11.76 -8.95
C ALA A 107 1.38 10.81 -8.47
N ALA A 108 1.63 10.02 -7.43
CA ALA A 108 0.61 9.16 -6.85
C ALA A 108 -0.46 9.90 -6.02
N ASN A 109 -0.24 11.17 -5.66
CA ASN A 109 -1.14 11.92 -4.77
C ASN A 109 -2.12 12.84 -5.51
N SER A 110 -3.27 13.04 -4.86
CA SER A 110 -4.22 14.09 -5.21
C SER A 110 -3.63 15.45 -4.82
N VAL A 111 -3.75 16.44 -5.69
CA VAL A 111 -3.24 17.80 -5.48
C VAL A 111 -4.16 18.82 -6.14
N ARG A 112 -4.22 20.02 -5.57
CA ARG A 112 -4.83 21.19 -6.19
C ARG A 112 -3.85 22.34 -6.18
N TYR A 113 -3.65 23.01 -7.31
CA TYR A 113 -2.67 24.08 -7.46
C TYR A 113 -3.13 25.13 -8.47
N LEU A 114 -2.60 26.35 -8.33
CA LEU A 114 -2.92 27.48 -9.20
C LEU A 114 -1.81 27.74 -10.20
N VAL A 115 -2.14 27.82 -11.48
CA VAL A 115 -1.22 28.09 -12.58
C VAL A 115 -1.62 29.40 -13.24
N ALA A 116 -0.68 30.32 -13.43
CA ALA A 116 -0.97 31.58 -14.11
C ALA A 116 -0.84 31.42 -15.64
N ASP A 117 -1.93 31.65 -16.40
CA ASP A 117 -1.92 31.63 -17.87
C ASP A 117 -1.77 33.05 -18.42
N GLU A 118 -0.57 33.34 -18.93
CA GLU A 118 -0.16 34.62 -19.51
C GLU A 118 -0.90 35.04 -20.79
N ARG A 119 -1.64 34.13 -21.46
CA ARG A 119 -2.39 34.49 -22.68
C ARG A 119 -3.75 35.10 -22.37
N VAL A 120 -4.31 34.74 -21.21
CA VAL A 120 -5.66 35.16 -20.79
C VAL A 120 -5.63 36.02 -19.52
N ASP A 121 -4.43 36.32 -19.02
CA ASP A 121 -4.18 37.07 -17.78
C ASP A 121 -5.04 36.54 -16.62
N GLU A 122 -5.04 35.21 -16.40
CA GLU A 122 -5.86 34.56 -15.38
C GLU A 122 -5.11 33.46 -14.60
N LEU A 123 -5.52 33.27 -13.34
CA LEU A 123 -5.16 32.09 -12.54
C LEU A 123 -6.10 30.92 -12.86
N VAL A 124 -5.53 29.85 -13.38
CA VAL A 124 -6.19 28.58 -13.62
C VAL A 124 -6.01 27.68 -12.40
N ASP A 125 -7.12 27.21 -11.85
CA ASP A 125 -7.12 26.22 -10.79
C ASP A 125 -7.11 24.82 -11.38
N VAL A 126 -6.09 24.04 -11.02
CA VAL A 126 -5.89 22.69 -11.51
C VAL A 126 -6.10 21.73 -10.35
N GLU A 127 -7.11 20.89 -10.48
CA GLU A 127 -7.38 19.79 -9.56
C GLU A 127 -6.97 18.48 -10.22
N ARG A 128 -6.01 17.78 -9.59
CA ARG A 128 -5.61 16.43 -9.96
C ARG A 128 -6.00 15.49 -8.82
N ARG A 129 -6.92 14.56 -9.09
CA ARG A 129 -7.33 13.52 -8.17
C ARG A 129 -6.73 12.20 -8.57
N THR A 130 -6.30 11.43 -7.58
CA THR A 130 -5.78 10.08 -7.75
C THR A 130 -6.45 9.13 -6.79
N ASN A 131 -6.66 7.90 -7.24
CA ASN A 131 -7.09 6.80 -6.40
C ASN A 131 -6.51 5.49 -6.91
N LEU A 132 -6.27 4.57 -5.99
CA LEU A 132 -5.75 3.25 -6.27
C LEU A 132 -6.82 2.23 -5.92
N ASN A 133 -7.11 1.34 -6.85
CA ASN A 133 -7.82 0.10 -6.56
C ASN A 133 -6.82 -1.04 -6.70
N ALA A 134 -6.87 -2.03 -5.83
CA ALA A 134 -6.05 -3.23 -5.93
C ALA A 134 -6.91 -4.48 -5.69
N ILE A 135 -6.55 -5.56 -6.37
CA ILE A 135 -7.13 -6.89 -6.17
C ILE A 135 -5.96 -7.81 -5.83
N ALA A 136 -6.00 -8.41 -4.64
CA ALA A 136 -5.08 -9.45 -4.24
C ALA A 136 -5.74 -10.83 -4.37
N ASN A 137 -5.02 -11.77 -4.98
CA ASN A 137 -5.33 -13.18 -4.92
C ASN A 137 -4.38 -13.81 -3.91
N ILE A 138 -4.95 -14.43 -2.88
CA ILE A 138 -4.24 -15.08 -1.79
C ILE A 138 -4.42 -16.59 -1.99
N SER A 139 -3.32 -17.34 -1.98
CA SER A 139 -3.37 -18.81 -2.01
C SER A 139 -2.66 -19.40 -0.79
N LEU A 140 -3.27 -20.43 -0.21
CA LEU A 140 -2.77 -21.12 0.97
C LEU A 140 -2.41 -22.57 0.60
N THR A 141 -1.18 -22.98 0.89
CA THR A 141 -0.71 -24.35 0.63
C THR A 141 -0.19 -24.96 1.93
N PRO A 142 -0.80 -26.04 2.45
CA PRO A 142 -0.25 -26.77 3.59
C PRO A 142 1.13 -27.34 3.25
N VAL A 143 2.12 -27.10 4.11
CA VAL A 143 3.50 -27.60 3.97
C VAL A 143 3.97 -28.13 5.34
N GLY A 144 4.00 -29.45 5.48
CA GLY A 144 4.38 -30.09 6.74
C GLY A 144 3.40 -29.73 7.87
N GLN A 145 3.90 -29.02 8.88
CA GLN A 145 3.11 -28.55 10.04
C GLN A 145 2.61 -27.10 9.91
N GLY A 146 2.93 -26.41 8.81
CA GLY A 146 2.50 -25.03 8.62
C GLY A 146 1.83 -24.80 7.27
N THR A 147 1.64 -23.54 6.93
CA THR A 147 0.94 -23.11 5.72
C THR A 147 1.75 -22.06 4.98
N MET A 148 2.07 -22.32 3.72
CA MET A 148 2.63 -21.35 2.81
C MET A 148 1.53 -20.45 2.28
N VAL A 149 1.66 -19.14 2.48
CA VAL A 149 0.75 -18.12 1.99
C VAL A 149 1.43 -17.37 0.86
N ARG A 150 0.75 -17.26 -0.28
CA ARG A 150 1.18 -16.44 -1.42
C ARG A 150 0.17 -15.36 -1.71
N VAL A 151 0.65 -14.15 -1.97
CA VAL A 151 -0.18 -13.00 -2.32
C VAL A 151 0.30 -12.40 -3.64
N ASP A 152 -0.59 -12.38 -4.62
CA ASP A 152 -0.41 -11.78 -5.93
C ASP A 152 -1.39 -10.63 -6.10
N ALA A 153 -0.90 -9.42 -6.39
CA ALA A 153 -1.74 -8.24 -6.50
C ALA A 153 -1.72 -7.62 -7.91
N VAL A 154 -2.88 -7.17 -8.35
CA VAL A 154 -3.05 -6.33 -9.53
C VAL A 154 -3.60 -4.98 -9.09
N TYR A 155 -3.02 -3.92 -9.61
CA TYR A 155 -3.31 -2.54 -9.29
C TYR A 155 -3.96 -1.83 -10.47
N SER A 156 -4.89 -0.93 -10.16
CA SER A 156 -5.52 0.00 -11.09
C SER A 156 -5.44 1.40 -10.50
N MET A 157 -4.49 2.16 -11.02
CA MET A 157 -4.26 3.55 -10.63
C MET A 157 -5.05 4.47 -11.54
N ASN A 158 -5.85 5.35 -10.97
CA ASN A 158 -6.66 6.29 -11.73
C ASN A 158 -6.17 7.71 -11.50
N PHE A 159 -6.02 8.47 -12.59
CA PHE A 159 -5.62 9.86 -12.60
C PHE A 159 -6.73 10.68 -13.24
N ARG A 160 -7.26 11.66 -12.53
CA ARG A 160 -8.29 12.57 -13.02
C ARG A 160 -7.81 14.00 -12.86
N THR A 161 -7.63 14.70 -13.97
CA THR A 161 -7.27 16.12 -13.96
C THR A 161 -8.43 16.96 -14.48
N ARG A 162 -8.73 18.05 -13.77
CA ARG A 162 -9.73 19.06 -14.14
C ARG A 162 -9.14 20.44 -13.94
N GLU A 163 -9.37 21.30 -14.91
CA GLU A 163 -8.96 22.70 -14.85
C GLU A 163 -10.20 23.59 -14.68
N PHE A 164 -10.05 24.71 -13.97
CA PHE A 164 -11.11 25.69 -13.73
C PHE A 164 -10.56 27.10 -13.93
N GLY A 165 -11.28 27.91 -14.71
CA GLY A 165 -10.97 29.32 -14.99
C GLY A 165 -12.07 29.93 -15.83
N ARG A 166 -12.19 31.26 -15.85
CA ARG A 166 -13.29 31.98 -16.52
C ARG A 166 -13.08 32.10 -18.02
N ASN A 167 -11.85 32.35 -18.45
CA ASN A 167 -11.51 32.68 -19.84
C ASN A 167 -10.62 31.62 -20.51
N ILE A 168 -10.64 30.39 -20.01
CA ILE A 168 -9.90 29.26 -20.60
C ILE A 168 -10.87 28.22 -21.15
N GLU A 169 -10.41 27.45 -22.14
CA GLU A 169 -11.02 26.15 -22.43
C GLU A 169 -10.53 25.15 -21.36
N PRO A 170 -11.41 24.64 -20.48
CA PRO A 170 -11.00 23.74 -19.41
C PRO A 170 -10.53 22.41 -19.96
N ARG A 171 -9.32 21.97 -19.58
CA ARG A 171 -8.87 20.63 -19.94
C ARG A 171 -9.36 19.61 -18.93
N LYS A 172 -9.71 18.43 -19.45
CA LYS A 172 -10.02 17.25 -18.68
C LYS A 172 -9.21 16.08 -19.21
N SER A 173 -8.66 15.29 -18.30
CA SER A 173 -8.02 14.02 -18.60
C SER A 173 -8.43 13.03 -17.52
N ASP A 174 -8.75 11.82 -17.96
CA ASP A 174 -9.05 10.66 -17.12
C ASP A 174 -8.20 9.51 -17.67
N GLU A 175 -7.17 9.13 -16.93
CA GLU A 175 -6.25 8.06 -17.30
C GLU A 175 -6.35 6.94 -16.27
N THR A 176 -6.32 5.70 -16.75
CA THR A 176 -6.24 4.52 -15.89
C THR A 176 -5.01 3.73 -16.28
N LEU A 177 -4.19 3.40 -15.28
CA LEU A 177 -2.96 2.64 -15.42
C LEU A 177 -3.09 1.34 -14.63
N ASN A 178 -3.09 0.22 -15.33
CA ASN A 178 -3.16 -1.11 -14.73
C ASN A 178 -1.78 -1.78 -14.75
N PHE A 179 -1.39 -2.40 -13.65
CA PHE A 179 -0.11 -3.09 -13.51
C PHE A 179 -0.18 -4.14 -12.40
N ASP A 180 0.72 -5.12 -12.44
CA ASP A 180 0.84 -6.13 -11.39
C ASP A 180 1.93 -5.75 -10.39
N SER A 181 2.03 -6.49 -9.30
CA SER A 181 3.05 -6.27 -8.26
C SER A 181 4.48 -6.54 -8.73
N ALA A 182 4.69 -7.19 -9.87
CA ALA A 182 6.00 -7.56 -10.42
C ALA A 182 6.55 -6.53 -11.40
N VAL A 183 5.65 -5.92 -12.18
CA VAL A 183 5.94 -5.09 -13.33
C VAL A 183 5.26 -3.73 -13.13
N GLY A 184 6.03 -2.65 -13.26
CA GLY A 184 5.44 -1.32 -13.31
C GLY A 184 4.72 -1.06 -14.63
N ALA A 185 3.94 0.02 -14.68
CA ALA A 185 3.42 0.54 -15.93
C ALA A 185 3.68 2.04 -16.05
N SER A 186 3.53 2.57 -17.26
CA SER A 186 3.70 4.00 -17.51
C SER A 186 2.55 4.57 -18.33
N THR A 187 2.26 5.85 -18.11
CA THR A 187 1.33 6.64 -18.93
C THR A 187 1.92 8.02 -19.21
N LEU A 188 1.40 8.70 -20.23
CA LEU A 188 1.75 10.07 -20.56
C LEU A 188 0.68 11.01 -20.03
N GLU A 189 1.03 11.87 -19.07
CA GLU A 189 0.13 12.92 -18.57
C GLU A 189 0.51 14.27 -19.18
N SER A 190 -0.51 15.05 -19.59
CA SER A 190 -0.32 16.45 -19.98
C SER A 190 -0.52 17.35 -18.77
N VAL A 191 0.55 17.99 -18.30
CA VAL A 191 0.54 18.85 -17.11
C VAL A 191 0.62 20.31 -17.52
N ARG A 192 -0.28 21.16 -17.02
CA ARG A 192 -0.31 22.59 -17.36
C ARG A 192 0.90 23.32 -16.80
N GLN A 193 1.52 24.16 -17.63
CA GLN A 193 2.71 24.98 -17.32
C GLN A 193 2.45 26.42 -17.80
N GLY A 194 1.58 27.13 -17.10
CA GLY A 194 1.05 28.42 -17.50
C GLY A 194 0.15 28.34 -18.73
N ALA A 195 0.52 29.07 -19.78
CA ALA A 195 -0.11 29.00 -21.09
C ALA A 195 0.14 27.66 -21.80
N THR A 196 1.22 26.97 -21.48
CA THR A 196 1.61 25.75 -22.20
C THR A 196 1.25 24.50 -21.42
N SER A 197 1.59 23.34 -21.97
CA SER A 197 1.53 22.07 -21.26
C SER A 197 2.77 21.27 -21.56
N LYS A 198 3.20 20.51 -20.57
CA LYS A 198 4.34 19.60 -20.67
C LYS A 198 3.80 18.18 -20.54
N THR A 199 4.05 17.36 -21.54
CA THR A 199 3.85 15.92 -21.43
C THR A 199 4.92 15.35 -20.51
N VAL A 200 4.49 14.61 -19.48
CA VAL A 200 5.36 13.90 -18.54
C VAL A 200 5.03 12.41 -18.59
N THR A 201 6.05 11.58 -18.55
CA THR A 201 5.87 10.14 -18.32
C THR A 201 5.71 9.91 -16.83
N VAL A 202 4.60 9.29 -16.44
CA VAL A 202 4.35 8.84 -15.07
C VAL A 202 4.53 7.33 -15.06
N GLU A 203 5.61 6.86 -14.43
CA GLU A 203 5.90 5.44 -14.25
C GLU A 203 5.52 5.01 -12.83
N CYS A 204 4.60 4.07 -12.70
CA CYS A 204 4.13 3.57 -11.41
C CYS A 204 4.60 2.14 -11.14
N ARG A 205 5.05 1.87 -9.92
CA ARG A 205 5.46 0.55 -9.43
C ARG A 205 4.89 0.30 -8.03
N ALA A 206 4.37 -0.91 -7.81
CA ALA A 206 3.97 -1.34 -6.47
C ALA A 206 5.20 -1.39 -5.55
N ASN A 207 5.04 -0.98 -4.28
CA ASN A 207 6.12 -1.05 -3.29
C ASN A 207 5.99 -2.26 -2.32
N GLY A 208 5.01 -3.13 -2.55
CA GLY A 208 4.75 -4.34 -1.77
C GLY A 208 4.01 -4.11 -0.45
N THR A 209 3.60 -2.88 -0.12
CA THR A 209 2.99 -2.56 1.19
C THR A 209 1.62 -3.18 1.33
N PHE A 210 0.83 -3.28 0.26
CA PHE A 210 -0.50 -3.87 0.31
C PHE A 210 -0.42 -5.37 0.64
N GLU A 211 0.43 -6.10 -0.06
CA GLU A 211 0.67 -7.53 0.15
C GLU A 211 1.24 -7.81 1.53
N ARG A 212 2.19 -6.97 2.00
CA ARG A 212 2.73 -7.08 3.36
C ARG A 212 1.66 -6.85 4.43
N ASN A 213 0.74 -5.91 4.21
CA ASN A 213 -0.34 -5.66 5.15
C ASN A 213 -1.34 -6.83 5.21
N ILE A 214 -1.54 -7.55 4.11
CA ILE A 214 -2.35 -8.78 4.10
C ILE A 214 -1.70 -9.85 4.98
N VAL A 215 -0.40 -10.12 4.80
CA VAL A 215 0.25 -11.21 5.54
C VAL A 215 0.60 -10.83 6.99
N SER A 216 0.71 -9.55 7.31
CA SER A 216 1.09 -9.09 8.67
C SER A 216 0.04 -9.44 9.72
N VAL A 217 -1.21 -9.70 9.31
CA VAL A 217 -2.26 -10.14 10.22
C VAL A 217 -1.95 -11.52 10.82
N LEU A 218 -1.23 -12.38 10.07
CA LEU A 218 -0.86 -13.74 10.47
C LEU A 218 0.37 -13.80 11.40
N GLY A 219 0.97 -12.64 11.72
CA GLY A 219 2.16 -12.53 12.57
C GLY A 219 1.87 -12.16 14.03
N ASN A 220 0.60 -11.99 14.41
CA ASN A 220 0.21 -11.56 15.76
C ASN A 220 -0.40 -12.67 16.63
N ALA A 221 -0.56 -13.89 16.11
CA ALA A 221 -0.94 -15.05 16.91
C ALA A 221 0.28 -15.60 17.67
N SER A 222 0.68 -14.92 18.73
CA SER A 222 1.59 -15.41 19.76
C SER A 222 0.87 -16.27 20.78
#